data_AF-A0A161MCK8-F1
#
_entry.id   AF-A0A161MCK8-F1
#
_cell.length_a   1.000
_cell.length_b   1.000
_cell.length_c   1.000
_cell.angle_alpha   90.00
_cell.angle_beta   90.00
_cell.angle_gamma   90.00
#
_symmetry.space_group_name_H-M   'P 1'
#
loop_
_entity.id
_entity.type
_entity.pdbx_description
1 polymer ?
#
loop_
_entity_poly.entity_id
_entity_poly.type
_entity_poly.pdbx_seq_one_letter_code
_entity_poly.pdbx_strand_id
1 'polypeptide(L)' 'VASEVNTAILKTEHHESTHPRLYALVKLILWCQDELAKRNLKFPRMVDLSTTDIVESTPAAK' A
#
# COMPACT_ATOMS: atom_id res chain seq x y z
N VAL A 1 -29.16 -23.04 -15.99
CA VAL A 1 -28.80 -21.76 -16.66
C VAL A 1 -28.86 -20.58 -15.67
N ALA A 2 -30.03 -20.20 -15.14
CA ALA A 2 -30.12 -19.10 -14.15
C ALA A 2 -29.35 -19.34 -12.84
N SER A 3 -29.29 -20.58 -12.34
CA SER A 3 -28.57 -20.93 -11.10
C SER A 3 -27.05 -20.76 -11.18
N GLU A 4 -26.45 -21.04 -12.33
CA GLU A 4 -25.01 -20.89 -12.56
C GLU A 4 -24.61 -19.41 -12.62
N VAL A 5 -25.44 -18.61 -13.30
CA VAL A 5 -25.30 -17.15 -13.34
C VAL A 5 -25.46 -16.55 -11.95
N ASN A 6 -26.46 -16.96 -11.18
CA ASN A 6 -26.63 -16.52 -9.79
C ASN A 6 -25.43 -16.91 -8.91
N THR A 7 -24.86 -18.09 -9.13
CA THR A 7 -23.67 -18.54 -8.39
C THR A 7 -22.43 -17.73 -8.76
N ALA A 8 -22.26 -17.35 -10.03
CA ALA A 8 -21.17 -16.50 -10.48
C ALA A 8 -21.29 -15.07 -9.93
N ILE A 9 -22.50 -14.49 -9.93
CA ILE A 9 -22.78 -13.16 -9.37
C ILE A 9 -22.49 -13.15 -7.86
N LEU A 10 -23.02 -14.11 -7.10
CA LEU A 10 -22.77 -14.23 -5.66
C LEU A 10 -21.28 -14.35 -5.32
N LYS A 11 -20.51 -15.11 -6.11
CA LYS A 11 -19.05 -15.24 -5.93
C LYS A 11 -18.30 -13.94 -6.23
N THR A 12 -18.81 -13.13 -7.14
CA THR A 12 -18.18 -11.86 -7.52
C THR A 12 -18.52 -10.75 -6.53
N GLU A 13 -19.76 -10.71 -6.03
CA GLU A 13 -20.22 -9.74 -5.02
C GLU A 13 -19.62 -10.01 -3.64
N HIS A 14 -19.47 -11.29 -3.26
CA HIS A 14 -18.77 -11.69 -2.03
C HIS A 14 -17.25 -11.85 -2.21
N HIS A 15 -16.70 -11.42 -3.34
CA HIS A 15 -15.25 -11.26 -3.48
C HIS A 15 -14.80 -10.00 -2.71
N GLU A 16 -15.10 -9.97 -1.40
CA GLU A 16 -14.44 -9.05 -0.49
C GLU A 16 -12.94 -9.20 -0.74
N SER A 17 -12.27 -8.08 -1.01
CA SER A 17 -10.83 -8.06 -1.21
C SER A 17 -10.17 -8.89 -0.12
N THR A 18 -9.60 -10.05 -0.48
CA THR A 18 -8.87 -10.93 0.44
C THR A 18 -7.64 -10.24 1.02
N HIS A 19 -7.25 -9.10 0.43
CA HIS A 19 -6.26 -8.21 0.99
C HIS A 19 -6.92 -7.30 2.03
N PRO A 20 -6.49 -7.36 3.30
CA PRO A 20 -6.93 -6.44 4.32
C PRO A 20 -6.69 -5.00 3.86
N ARG A 21 -7.64 -4.09 4.09
CA ARG A 21 -7.50 -2.65 3.74
C ARG A 21 -6.18 -2.05 4.24
N LEU A 22 -5.72 -2.49 5.41
CA LEU A 22 -4.44 -2.08 5.98
C LEU A 22 -3.24 -2.48 5.11
N TYR A 23 -3.24 -3.68 4.53
CA TYR A 23 -2.16 -4.15 3.66
C TYR A 23 -2.02 -3.27 2.41
N ALA A 24 -3.14 -2.91 1.80
CA ALA A 24 -3.14 -2.01 0.64
C ALA A 24 -2.61 -0.62 0.99
N LEU A 25 -2.99 -0.08 2.14
CA LEU A 25 -2.49 1.21 2.64
C LEU A 25 -0.99 1.18 2.93
N VAL A 26 -0.50 0.12 3.59
CA VAL A 26 0.94 -0.04 3.88
C VAL A 26 1.75 -0.10 2.58
N LYS A 27 1.30 -0.87 1.60
CA LYS A 27 1.95 -0.91 0.27
C LYS A 27 1.99 0.46 -0.41
N LEU A 28 0.88 1.20 -0.35
CA LEU A 28 0.80 2.53 -0.95
C LEU A 28 1.78 3.50 -0.29
N ILE A 29 1.86 3.49 1.04
CA ILE A 29 2.79 4.34 1.80
C ILE A 29 4.24 4.02 1.40
N LEU A 30 4.62 2.74 1.38
CA LEU A 30 5.97 2.32 0.99
C LEU A 30 6.31 2.75 -0.44
N TRP A 31 5.38 2.57 -1.38
CA TRP A 31 5.56 2.98 -2.77
C TRP A 31 5.75 4.50 -2.90
N CYS A 32 4.95 5.30 -2.20
CA CYS A 32 5.10 6.76 -2.19
C CYS A 32 6.47 7.19 -1.66
N GLN A 33 6.98 6.55 -0.59
CA GLN A 33 8.31 6.86 -0.06
C GLN A 33 9.42 6.58 -1.07
N ASP A 34 9.30 5.50 -1.85
CA ASP A 34 10.27 5.19 -2.90
C ASP A 34 10.22 6.16 -4.08
N GLU A 35 9.02 6.58 -4.49
CA GLU A 35 8.85 7.63 -5.50
C GLU A 35 9.43 8.98 -5.07
N LEU A 36 9.25 9.35 -3.80
CA LEU A 36 9.83 10.58 -3.24
C LEU A 36 11.36 10.50 -3.15
N ALA A 37 11.91 9.32 -2.82
CA ALA A 37 13.37 9.12 -2.80
C ALA A 37 13.99 9.17 -4.20
N LYS A 38 13.35 8.60 -5.23
CA LYS A 38 13.80 8.72 -6.62
C LYS A 38 13.91 10.17 -7.08
N ARG A 39 13.07 11.05 -6.53
CA ARG A 39 13.04 12.48 -6.84
C ARG A 39 14.02 13.31 -6.00
N ASN A 40 14.82 12.67 -5.13
CA ASN A 40 15.74 13.34 -4.19
C ASN A 40 15.06 14.41 -3.34
N LEU A 41 13.77 14.24 -3.04
CA LEU A 41 13.04 15.15 -2.17
C LEU A 41 13.35 14.80 -0.72
N LYS A 42 13.46 15.83 0.14
CA LYS A 42 13.51 15.61 1.59
C LYS A 42 12.10 15.31 2.08
N PHE A 43 11.92 14.20 2.76
CA PHE A 43 10.68 13.89 3.43
C PHE A 43 10.94 13.06 4.69
N PRO A 44 10.01 13.07 5.65
CA PRO A 44 10.09 12.16 6.80
C PRO A 44 9.86 10.73 6.28
N ARG A 45 10.88 9.88 6.34
CA ARG A 45 10.80 8.48 5.92
C ARG A 45 10.55 7.60 7.14
N MET A 46 9.51 6.79 7.09
CA MET A 46 9.28 5.74 8.07
C MET A 46 10.28 4.61 7.81
N VAL A 47 11.16 4.36 8.77
CA VAL A 47 12.26 3.40 8.65
C VAL A 47 11.88 2.06 9.26
N ASP A 48 11.04 2.09 10.29
CA ASP A 48 10.49 0.92 10.95
C ASP A 48 8.98 1.12 11.18
N LEU A 49 8.16 0.28 10.51
CA LEU A 49 6.71 0.30 10.65
C LEU A 49 6.22 -0.27 11.98
N SER A 50 7.06 -1.03 12.68
CA SER A 50 6.76 -1.66 13.97
C SER A 50 6.89 -0.65 15.12
N THR A 51 7.91 0.19 15.06
CA THR A 51 8.22 1.18 16.09
C THR A 51 7.71 2.58 15.73
N THR A 52 7.29 2.80 14.48
CA THR A 52 6.91 4.11 13.93
C THR A 52 8.08 5.11 13.97
N ASP A 53 9.31 4.64 13.90
CA ASP A 53 10.47 5.52 13.88
C ASP A 53 10.56 6.24 12.52
N ILE A 54 10.51 7.57 12.59
CA ILE A 54 10.57 8.47 11.44
C ILE A 54 11.93 9.14 11.43
N VAL A 55 12.69 8.94 10.37
CA VAL A 55 13.98 9.62 10.14
C VAL A 55 13.81 10.62 9.01
N GLU A 56 14.31 11.84 9.22
CA GLU A 56 14.35 12.83 8.16
C GLU A 56 15.37 12.41 7.10
N SER A 57 14.91 12.17 5.87
CA SER A 57 15.81 11.77 4.79
C SER A 57 16.71 12.97 4.44
N THR A 58 17.96 12.94 4.90
CA THR A 58 18.99 13.89 4.47
C THR A 58 19.27 13.63 2.99
N PRO A 59 19.27 14.64 2.10
CA PRO A 59 19.58 14.42 0.70
C PRO A 59 21.04 14.01 0.61
N ALA A 60 21.32 12.96 -0.15
CA ALA A 60 22.68 12.56 -0.47
C ALA A 60 23.45 13.79 -0.97
N ALA A 61 24.54 14.12 -0.29
CA ALA A 61 25.42 15.21 -0.68
C ALA A 61 26.18 14.79 -1.94
N LYS A 62 25.78 15.41 -3.08
CA LYS A 62 26.42 15.49 -4.40
C LYS A 62 26.70 14.19 -5.15
#